data_AF-A0A961H8T5-F1
#
_entry.id   AF-A0A961H8T5-F1
#
_cell.length_a   1.000
_cell.length_b   1.000
_cell.length_c   1.000
_cell.angle_alpha   90.00
_cell.angle_beta   90.00
_cell.angle_gamma   90.00
#
_symmetry.space_group_name_H-M   'P 1'
#
loop_
_entity.id
_entity.type
_entity.pdbx_description
1 polymer ?
#
loop_
_entity_poly.entity_id
_entity_poly.type
_entity_poly.pdbx_seq_one_letter_code
_entity_poly.pdbx_strand_id
1 'polypeptide(L)'
;MSVPWSLTTTAPIRIDTTMGTADSHDAAVTAVLVAAHDAITAAEFSAAPHCRYELRAGGDLVAVIQTGADEDGRPDHASTRALIQRIEWQRYLSSSQ
;
A
#
# COMPACT_ATOMS: atom_id res chain seq x y z
N MET A 1 -11.23 -3.15 -21.09
CA MET A 1 -11.17 -4.34 -20.20
C MET A 1 -10.75 -3.84 -18.84
N SER A 2 -11.42 -4.23 -17.76
CA SER A 2 -11.01 -3.80 -16.43
C SER A 2 -9.83 -4.66 -15.92
N VAL A 3 -8.91 -4.02 -15.19
CA VAL A 3 -7.72 -4.62 -14.61
C VAL A 3 -7.94 -4.76 -13.10
N PRO A 4 -7.79 -5.98 -12.52
CA PRO A 4 -7.98 -6.17 -11.10
C PRO A 4 -6.83 -5.58 -10.29
N TRP A 5 -7.10 -5.16 -9.06
CA TRP A 5 -6.08 -4.79 -8.08
C TRP A 5 -6.42 -5.38 -6.72
N SER A 6 -5.41 -5.63 -5.90
CA SER A 6 -5.59 -6.08 -4.52
C SER A 6 -4.51 -5.58 -3.59
N LEU A 7 -4.94 -5.20 -2.38
CA LEU A 7 -4.12 -4.93 -1.22
C LEU A 7 -4.34 -6.05 -0.21
N THR A 8 -3.27 -6.75 0.16
CA THR A 8 -3.29 -7.69 1.28
C THR A 8 -2.53 -7.10 2.45
N THR A 9 -3.22 -6.93 3.58
CA THR A 9 -2.62 -6.48 4.84
C THR A 9 -2.49 -7.67 5.78
N THR A 10 -1.26 -7.99 6.16
CA THR A 10 -0.95 -9.02 7.15
C THR A 10 -0.51 -8.37 8.45
N ALA A 11 -1.30 -8.55 9.49
CA ALA A 11 -0.98 -8.21 10.87
C ALA A 11 -0.77 -9.52 11.68
N PRO A 12 -0.22 -9.47 12.92
CA PRO A 12 0.11 -10.66 13.70
C PRO A 12 -1.03 -11.66 13.91
N ILE A 13 -2.28 -11.17 13.95
CA ILE A 13 -3.47 -12.00 14.24
C ILE A 13 -4.52 -12.01 13.12
N ARG A 14 -4.31 -11.23 12.05
CA ARG A 14 -5.33 -11.00 11.03
C ARG A 14 -4.68 -10.77 9.67
N ILE A 15 -5.26 -11.39 8.65
CA ILE A 15 -4.97 -11.10 7.26
C ILE A 15 -6.25 -10.55 6.65
N ASP A 16 -6.17 -9.34 6.10
CA ASP A 16 -7.27 -8.71 5.38
C ASP A 16 -6.86 -8.50 3.93
N THR A 17 -7.83 -8.61 3.03
CA THR A 17 -7.64 -8.32 1.60
C THR A 17 -8.72 -7.39 1.12
N THR A 18 -8.31 -6.25 0.58
CA THR A 18 -9.16 -5.31 -0.15
C THR A 18 -8.85 -5.43 -1.62
N MET A 19 -9.86 -5.54 -2.47
CA MET A 19 -9.67 -5.74 -3.91
C MET A 19 -10.73 -4.98 -4.70
N GLY A 20 -10.39 -4.65 -5.95
CA GLY A 20 -11.28 -3.97 -6.87
C GLY A 20 -10.81 -4.12 -8.30
N THR A 21 -11.38 -3.32 -9.19
CA THR A 21 -10.99 -3.25 -10.60
C THR A 21 -10.87 -1.80 -11.05
N ALA A 22 -10.03 -1.52 -12.05
CA ALA A 22 -9.89 -0.21 -12.68
C ALA A 22 -9.83 -0.33 -14.20
N ASP A 23 -9.98 0.78 -14.94
CA ASP A 23 -10.10 0.75 -16.41
C ASP A 23 -8.78 0.47 -17.16
N SER A 24 -7.65 0.64 -16.48
CA SER A 24 -6.30 0.42 -17.03
C SER A 24 -5.36 -0.10 -15.94
N HIS A 25 -4.20 -0.62 -16.34
CA HIS A 25 -3.18 -1.07 -15.39
C HIS A 25 -2.65 0.09 -14.53
N ASP A 26 -2.41 1.25 -15.13
CA ASP A 26 -1.98 2.45 -14.41
C ASP A 26 -3.03 2.93 -13.38
N ALA A 27 -4.32 2.90 -13.76
CA ALA A 27 -5.41 3.18 -12.84
C ALA A 27 -5.51 2.13 -11.72
N ALA A 28 -5.24 0.85 -12.00
CA ALA A 28 -5.23 -0.22 -11.01
C ALA A 28 -4.06 -0.08 -10.02
N VAL A 29 -2.88 0.32 -10.51
CA VAL A 29 -1.72 0.66 -9.67
C VAL A 29 -2.03 1.86 -8.77
N THR A 30 -2.63 2.91 -9.31
CA THR A 30 -3.05 4.08 -8.54
C THR A 30 -4.06 3.70 -7.46
N ALA A 31 -5.07 2.91 -7.82
CA ALA A 31 -6.10 2.47 -6.87
C ALA A 31 -5.53 1.66 -5.70
N VAL A 32 -4.57 0.75 -5.95
CA VAL A 32 -3.97 -0.04 -4.88
C VAL A 32 -3.02 0.78 -3.99
N LEU A 33 -2.36 1.80 -4.53
CA LEU A 33 -1.54 2.73 -3.74
C LEU A 33 -2.40 3.58 -2.81
N VAL A 34 -3.53 4.11 -3.31
CA VAL A 34 -4.53 4.83 -2.50
C VAL A 34 -5.09 3.92 -1.40
N ALA A 35 -5.49 2.69 -1.74
CA ALA A 35 -5.99 1.75 -0.75
C ALA A 35 -4.95 1.44 0.34
N ALA A 36 -3.66 1.32 -0.03
CA ALA A 36 -2.58 1.10 0.92
C ALA A 36 -2.36 2.32 1.83
N HIS A 37 -2.41 3.53 1.28
CA HIS A 37 -2.32 4.77 2.04
C HIS A 37 -3.45 4.87 3.09
N ASP A 38 -4.68 4.56 2.70
CA ASP A 38 -5.83 4.54 3.60
C ASP A 38 -5.68 3.47 4.69
N ALA A 39 -5.21 2.27 4.34
CA ALA A 39 -4.98 1.20 5.30
C ALA A 39 -3.88 1.53 6.33
N ILE A 40 -2.79 2.18 5.91
CA ILE A 40 -1.73 2.66 6.81
C ILE A 40 -2.26 3.75 7.73
N THR A 41 -3.05 4.68 7.19
CA THR A 41 -3.67 5.76 7.98
C THR A 41 -4.62 5.18 9.04
N ALA A 42 -5.45 4.20 8.68
CA ALA A 42 -6.31 3.52 9.63
C ALA A 42 -5.53 2.72 10.70
N ALA A 43 -4.41 2.10 10.30
CA ALA A 43 -3.49 1.40 11.20
C ALA A 43 -2.85 2.37 12.23
N GLU A 44 -2.47 3.57 11.79
CA GLU A 44 -1.96 4.64 12.66
C GLU A 44 -3.02 5.04 13.71
N PHE A 45 -4.25 5.32 13.28
CA PHE A 45 -5.34 5.72 14.20
C PHE A 45 -5.73 4.63 15.20
N SER A 46 -5.58 3.36 14.84
CA SER A 46 -5.93 2.22 15.71
C SER A 46 -4.75 1.70 16.54
N ALA A 47 -3.57 2.33 16.43
CA ALA A 47 -2.32 1.86 17.02
C ALA A 47 -2.03 0.38 16.68
N ALA A 48 -2.32 0.01 15.42
CA ALA A 48 -2.11 -1.34 14.94
C ALA A 48 -0.62 -1.72 15.01
N PRO A 49 -0.32 -3.02 15.23
CA PRO A 49 1.05 -3.53 15.27
C PRO A 49 1.74 -3.42 13.89
N HIS A 50 3.00 -3.88 13.81
CA HIS A 50 3.72 -3.95 12.54
C HIS A 50 2.95 -4.77 11.50
N CYS A 51 2.55 -4.11 10.42
CA CYS A 51 1.80 -4.69 9.32
C CYS A 51 2.69 -4.88 8.10
N ARG A 52 2.39 -5.90 7.30
CA ARG A 52 2.91 -6.09 5.94
C ARG A 52 1.81 -5.81 4.94
N TYR A 53 2.07 -4.94 3.99
CA TYR A 53 1.17 -4.55 2.90
C TYR A 53 1.72 -5.11 1.57
N GLU A 54 0.97 -5.97 0.92
CA GLU A 54 1.27 -6.49 -0.42
C GLU A 54 0.28 -5.89 -1.43
N LEU A 55 0.81 -5.14 -2.40
CA LEU A 55 0.04 -4.39 -3.39
C LEU A 55 0.20 -5.07 -4.76
N ARG A 56 -0.92 -5.42 -5.40
CA ARG A 56 -0.94 -6.05 -6.73
C ARG A 56 -1.87 -5.33 -7.69
N ALA A 57 -1.50 -5.29 -8.97
CA ALA A 57 -2.31 -4.73 -10.06
C ALA A 57 -2.13 -5.58 -11.32
N GLY A 58 -3.22 -6.05 -11.92
CA GLY A 58 -3.20 -6.88 -13.13
C GLY A 58 -2.47 -8.21 -12.99
N GLY A 59 -2.25 -8.70 -11.76
CA GLY A 59 -1.42 -9.87 -11.46
C GLY A 59 0.04 -9.52 -11.12
N ASP A 60 0.49 -8.31 -11.44
CA ASP A 60 1.84 -7.84 -11.15
C ASP A 60 1.97 -7.39 -9.70
N LEU A 61 3.13 -7.68 -9.11
CA LEU A 61 3.50 -7.18 -7.79
C LEU A 61 3.97 -5.73 -7.91
N VAL A 62 3.20 -4.80 -7.34
CA VAL A 62 3.53 -3.37 -7.35
C VAL A 62 4.54 -3.06 -6.26
N ALA A 63 4.27 -3.52 -5.04
CA ALA A 63 5.15 -3.32 -3.88
C ALA A 63 4.82 -4.31 -2.75
N VAL A 64 5.83 -4.58 -1.92
CA VAL A 64 5.66 -5.18 -0.58
C VAL A 64 6.29 -4.23 0.41
N ILE A 65 5.52 -3.78 1.39
CA ILE A 65 5.96 -2.81 2.39
C ILE A 65 5.73 -3.39 3.77
N GLN A 66 6.73 -3.35 4.62
CA GLN A 66 6.63 -3.76 6.02
C GLN A 66 6.79 -2.53 6.91
N THR A 67 5.85 -2.32 7.84
CA THR A 67 5.95 -1.26 8.83
C THR A 67 7.15 -1.52 9.74
N GLY A 68 8.11 -0.60 9.70
CA GLY A 68 9.28 -0.62 10.58
C GLY A 68 8.93 -0.24 12.02
N ALA A 69 9.96 -0.02 12.83
CA ALA A 69 9.82 0.52 14.16
C ALA A 69 10.43 1.93 14.23
N ASP A 70 9.86 2.80 15.05
CA ASP A 70 10.42 4.10 15.41
C ASP A 70 11.52 3.95 16.48
N GLU A 71 12.05 5.08 16.97
CA GLU A 71 13.10 5.10 17.99
C GLU A 71 12.66 4.48 19.33
N ASP A 72 11.36 4.46 19.62
CA ASP A 72 10.77 3.84 20.82
C ASP A 72 10.43 2.35 20.60
N GLY A 73 10.68 1.80 19.41
CA GLY A 73 10.31 0.44 19.05
C GLY A 73 8.82 0.27 18.71
N ARG A 74 8.06 1.36 18.53
CA ARG A 74 6.65 1.32 18.12
C ARG A 74 6.54 1.29 16.60
N PRO A 75 5.43 0.79 16.02
CA PRO A 75 5.24 0.79 14.58
C PRO A 75 5.34 2.20 13.95
N ASP A 76 6.27 2.38 13.02
CA ASP A 76 6.47 3.66 12.32
C ASP A 76 5.55 3.76 11.08
N HIS A 77 4.28 4.08 11.33
CA HIS A 77 3.28 4.26 10.28
C HIS A 77 3.55 5.50 9.42
N ALA A 78 4.20 6.53 9.98
CA ALA A 78 4.50 7.78 9.27
C ALA A 78 5.53 7.56 8.17
N SER A 79 6.64 6.90 8.46
CA SER A 79 7.66 6.55 7.46
C SER A 79 7.11 5.54 6.44
N THR A 80 6.25 4.62 6.88
CA THR A 80 5.57 3.66 6.00
C THR A 80 4.68 4.39 4.98
N ARG A 81 3.92 5.41 5.41
CA ARG A 81 3.12 6.28 4.54
C ARG A 81 4.00 7.08 3.57
N ALA A 82 5.10 7.64 4.05
CA ALA A 82 6.03 8.38 3.21
C ALA A 82 6.62 7.50 2.08
N LEU A 83 6.81 6.21 2.33
CA LEU A 83 7.27 5.26 1.31
C LEU A 83 6.24 5.07 0.18
N ILE A 84 4.95 4.96 0.51
CA ILE A 84 3.87 4.90 -0.49
C ILE A 84 3.87 6.16 -1.36
N GLN A 85 3.91 7.34 -0.74
CA GLN A 85 3.94 8.62 -1.45
C GLN A 85 5.17 8.74 -2.38
N ARG A 86 6.32 8.20 -1.96
CA ARG A 86 7.53 8.17 -2.78
C ARG A 86 7.37 7.27 -4.01
N ILE A 87 6.69 6.12 -3.88
CA ILE A 87 6.40 5.23 -5.01
C ILE A 87 5.47 5.92 -6.01
N GLU A 88 4.43 6.60 -5.53
CA GLU A 88 3.53 7.41 -6.36
C GLU A 88 4.30 8.49 -7.12
N TRP A 89 5.16 9.23 -6.44
CA TRP A 89 5.97 10.30 -7.03
C TRP A 89 6.95 9.77 -8.10
N GLN A 90 7.66 8.68 -7.83
CA GLN A 90 8.58 8.08 -8.80
C GLN A 90 7.85 7.58 -10.05
N ARG A 91 6.63 7.06 -9.90
CA ARG A 91 5.78 6.67 -11.03
C ARG A 91 5.33 7.88 -11.84
N TYR A 92 4.84 8.93 -11.19
CA TYR A 92 4.48 10.17 -11.86
C TYR A 92 5.63 10.73 -12.72
N LEU A 93 6.84 10.78 -12.16
CA LEU A 93 8.03 11.24 -12.89
C LEU A 93 8.39 10.35 -14.09
N SER A 94 8.17 9.04 -14.00
CA SER A 94 8.49 8.09 -15.06
C SER A 94 7.48 8.13 -16.22
N SER A 95 6.21 8.42 -15.93
CA SER A 95 5.15 8.56 -16.94
C SER A 95 5.15 9.91 -17.65
N SER A 96 5.94 10.87 -17.16
CA SER A 96 6.06 12.24 -17.70
C SER A 96 7.22 12.41 -18.70
N GLN A 97 8.00 11.35 -18.95
CA GLN A 97 9.12 11.31 -19.91
C GLN A 97 8.70 10.60 -21.19
#